data_AF-A0A2G5SMH3-F1
#
_entry.id   AF-A0A2G5SMH3-F1
#
_cell.length_a   1.000
_cell.length_b   1.000
_cell.length_c   1.000
_cell.angle_alpha   90.00
_cell.angle_beta   90.00
_cell.angle_gamma   90.00
#
_symmetry.space_group_name_H-M   'P 1'
#
loop_
_entity.id
_entity.type
_entity.pdbx_description
1 polymer ?
#
loop_
_entity_poly.entity_id
_entity_poly.type
_entity_poly.pdbx_seq_one_letter_code
_entity_poly.pdbx_strand_id
1 'polypeptide(L)'
;MNLCFAFFLLLVCICYSDAIRVRRAPCDSTYGDWTEWSTCDKDCGFCGTQTRTRTCTAVSGCTEVTCTGDASESQACSTTDDICLAPSPSCCPHTYKKKADISEKRFYCGLE
;
A
#
# COMPACT_ATOMS: atom_id res chain seq x y z
N MET A 1 30.04 25.77 -21.09
CA MET A 1 30.96 26.58 -21.93
C MET A 1 31.12 25.80 -23.23
N ASN A 2 30.35 26.15 -24.27
CA ASN A 2 30.39 25.46 -25.57
C ASN A 2 31.74 25.77 -26.23
N LEU A 3 32.72 24.86 -26.15
CA LEU A 3 33.93 25.00 -26.94
C LEU A 3 33.68 24.45 -28.33
N CYS A 4 33.15 25.30 -29.20
CA CYS A 4 33.13 25.08 -30.63
C CYS A 4 34.56 25.36 -31.15
N PHE A 5 35.43 24.35 -31.18
CA PHE A 5 36.74 24.49 -31.79
C PHE A 5 36.58 24.50 -33.31
N ALA A 6 36.64 25.70 -33.90
CA ALA A 6 36.75 25.88 -35.34
C ALA A 6 38.15 25.44 -35.80
N PHE A 7 38.32 24.16 -36.14
CA PHE A 7 39.52 23.69 -36.84
C PHE A 7 39.34 23.94 -38.34
N PHE A 8 40.00 24.98 -38.84
CA PHE A 8 39.72 25.64 -40.13
C PHE A 8 40.22 24.90 -41.38
N LEU A 9 40.45 23.58 -41.37
CA LEU A 9 41.14 22.92 -42.50
C LEU A 9 40.49 21.69 -43.14
N LEU A 10 39.40 21.14 -42.61
CA LEU A 10 38.57 20.19 -43.34
C LEU A 10 37.11 20.44 -42.96
N LEU A 11 36.27 20.76 -43.96
CA LEU A 11 34.82 21.04 -43.86
C LEU A 11 34.04 19.85 -43.28
N VAL A 12 34.21 19.57 -42.00
CA VAL A 12 33.38 18.61 -41.27
C VAL A 12 33.05 19.22 -39.92
N CYS A 13 31.85 19.78 -39.81
CA CYS A 13 31.26 20.17 -38.53
C CYS A 13 30.88 18.91 -37.77
N ILE A 14 31.85 18.26 -37.11
CA ILE A 14 31.54 17.22 -36.14
C ILE A 14 31.21 17.93 -34.84
N CYS A 15 29.94 18.24 -34.62
CA CYS A 15 29.44 18.50 -33.26
C CYS A 15 29.56 17.17 -32.50
N TYR A 16 30.66 16.98 -31.78
CA TYR A 16 30.73 15.94 -30.77
C TYR A 16 29.77 16.37 -29.65
N SER A 17 28.51 15.96 -29.78
CA SER A 17 27.54 16.06 -28.71
C SER A 17 28.01 15.13 -27.60
N ASP A 18 28.83 15.64 -26.70
CA ASP A 18 29.03 15.02 -25.40
C ASP A 18 27.64 14.93 -24.77
N ALA A 19 27.03 13.76 -24.91
CA ALA A 19 25.84 13.40 -24.17
C ALA A 19 26.24 13.40 -22.71
N ILE A 20 26.08 14.55 -22.04
CA ILE A 20 26.09 14.64 -20.60
C ILE A 20 25.02 13.65 -20.16
N ARG A 21 25.43 12.47 -19.70
CA ARG A 21 24.56 11.55 -18.98
C ARG A 21 24.22 12.23 -17.67
N VAL A 22 23.22 13.10 -17.69
CA VAL A 22 22.48 13.45 -16.48
C VAL A 22 21.88 12.14 -16.03
N ARG A 23 22.54 11.45 -15.09
CA ARG A 23 21.88 10.40 -14.33
C ARG A 23 20.79 11.12 -13.55
N ARG A 24 19.58 11.21 -14.13
CA ARG A 24 18.39 11.46 -13.33
C ARG A 24 18.41 10.39 -12.25
N ALA A 25 18.31 10.80 -10.99
CA ALA A 25 18.13 9.84 -9.91
C ALA A 25 16.96 8.91 -10.31
N PRO A 26 17.04 7.61 -10.04
CA PRO A 26 15.91 6.72 -10.21
C PRO A 26 14.69 7.35 -9.56
N CYS A 27 13.58 7.38 -10.29
CA CYS A 27 12.32 7.85 -9.74
C CYS A 27 11.80 6.79 -8.77
N ASP A 28 12.33 6.81 -7.57
CA ASP A 28 11.90 5.94 -6.50
C ASP A 28 10.74 6.63 -5.78
N SER A 29 9.58 5.98 -5.78
CA SER A 29 8.47 6.33 -4.92
C SER A 29 8.39 5.31 -3.80
N THR A 30 8.20 5.81 -2.59
CA THR A 30 8.13 4.98 -1.39
C THR A 30 6.82 5.29 -0.67
N TYR A 31 6.28 4.26 -0.02
CA TYR A 31 5.20 4.47 0.91
C TYR A 31 5.75 5.19 2.14
N GLY A 32 5.00 6.20 2.61
CA GLY A 32 5.19 6.73 3.94
C GLY A 32 4.74 5.73 5.01
N ASP A 33 4.81 6.17 6.27
CA ASP A 33 4.33 5.38 7.38
C ASP A 33 2.83 5.09 7.27
N TRP A 34 2.42 3.96 7.84
CA TRP A 34 1.01 3.66 8.03
C TRP A 34 0.39 4.65 9.00
N THR A 35 -0.85 5.04 8.75
CA THR A 35 -1.68 5.71 9.75
C THR A 35 -1.90 4.78 10.94
N GLU A 36 -2.27 5.37 12.07
CA GLU A 36 -2.90 4.63 13.15
C GLU A 36 -4.12 3.86 12.62
N TRP A 37 -4.43 2.76 13.29
CA TRP A 37 -5.64 2.01 13.02
C TRP A 37 -6.87 2.87 13.33
N SER A 38 -7.89 2.77 12.47
CA SER A 38 -9.20 3.33 12.76
C SER A 38 -9.78 2.72 14.04
N THR A 39 -10.76 3.40 14.62
CA THR A 39 -11.63 2.75 15.60
C THR A 39 -12.28 1.52 14.98
N CYS A 40 -12.59 0.53 15.82
CA CYS A 40 -13.32 -0.65 15.40
C CYS A 40 -14.72 -0.22 14.91
N ASP A 41 -15.21 -0.81 13.81
CA ASP A 41 -16.53 -0.50 13.25
C ASP A 41 -17.71 -1.11 14.04
N LYS A 42 -17.39 -1.91 15.06
CA LYS A 42 -18.32 -2.49 16.03
C LYS A 42 -17.81 -2.18 17.42
N ASP A 43 -18.75 -1.95 18.34
CA ASP A 43 -18.49 -1.74 19.76
C ASP A 43 -18.83 -2.97 20.62
N CYS A 44 -19.25 -4.08 20.00
CA CYS A 44 -19.57 -5.33 20.67
C CYS A 44 -19.16 -6.54 19.84
N GLY A 45 -18.90 -7.66 20.52
CA GLY A 45 -18.59 -8.94 19.91
C GLY A 45 -17.22 -9.00 19.22
N PHE A 46 -16.94 -10.15 18.60
CA PHE A 46 -15.64 -10.49 18.00
C PHE A 46 -15.58 -10.23 16.50
N CYS A 47 -16.41 -9.30 16.06
CA CYS A 47 -16.86 -9.22 14.69
C CYS A 47 -16.49 -7.89 14.02
N GLY A 48 -15.86 -6.99 14.77
CA GLY A 48 -15.46 -5.71 14.26
C GLY A 48 -14.23 -5.79 13.36
N THR A 49 -14.07 -4.78 12.55
CA THR A 49 -12.96 -4.57 11.62
C THR A 49 -12.43 -3.15 11.79
N GLN A 50 -11.11 -3.01 11.71
CA GLN A 50 -10.43 -1.73 11.68
C GLN A 50 -9.52 -1.64 10.46
N THR A 51 -9.29 -0.42 10.01
CA THR A 51 -8.55 -0.14 8.78
C THR A 51 -7.43 0.85 9.03
N ARG A 52 -6.36 0.76 8.26
CA ARG A 52 -5.30 1.76 8.21
C ARG A 52 -4.88 2.01 6.78
N THR A 53 -4.33 3.18 6.53
CA THR A 53 -3.90 3.59 5.18
C THR A 53 -2.49 4.14 5.20
N ARG A 54 -1.85 4.22 4.04
CA ARG A 54 -0.54 4.86 3.86
C ARG A 54 -0.49 5.59 2.54
N THR A 55 0.29 6.64 2.46
CA THR A 55 0.40 7.47 1.26
C THR A 55 1.66 7.14 0.48
N CYS A 56 1.51 6.94 -0.83
CA CYS A 56 2.63 6.77 -1.75
C CYS A 56 3.15 8.15 -2.15
N THR A 57 4.41 8.45 -1.83
CA THR A 57 5.02 9.76 -2.10
C THR A 57 6.21 9.60 -3.03
N ALA A 58 6.32 10.47 -4.04
CA ALA A 58 7.48 10.52 -4.92
C ALA A 58 8.59 11.38 -4.33
N VAL A 59 9.84 10.96 -4.55
CA VAL A 59 11.00 11.85 -4.36
C VAL A 59 10.93 12.97 -5.41
N SER A 60 11.22 14.20 -4.98
CA SER A 60 11.07 15.43 -5.77
C SER A 60 11.72 15.32 -7.16
N GLY A 61 10.95 15.64 -8.21
CA GLY A 61 11.41 15.63 -9.61
C GLY A 61 10.81 14.54 -10.51
N CYS A 62 9.93 13.70 -9.96
CA CYS A 62 9.26 12.63 -10.69
C CYS A 62 7.82 13.01 -11.07
N THR A 63 7.44 12.73 -12.32
CA THR A 63 6.09 12.95 -12.86
C THR A 63 5.15 11.77 -12.61
N GLU A 64 5.70 10.59 -12.34
CA GLU A 64 4.95 9.37 -12.09
C GLU A 64 5.34 8.81 -10.71
N VAL A 65 4.32 8.45 -9.93
CA VAL A 65 4.47 7.86 -8.60
C VAL A 65 3.94 6.43 -8.67
N THR A 66 4.75 5.44 -8.37
CA THR A 66 4.35 4.02 -8.43
C THR A 66 4.91 3.25 -7.24
N CYS A 67 4.08 3.00 -6.24
CA CYS A 67 4.43 2.12 -5.13
C CYS A 67 3.90 0.71 -5.37
N THR A 68 4.67 -0.31 -4.99
CA THR A 68 4.26 -1.71 -5.05
C THR A 68 3.59 -2.14 -3.74
N GLY A 69 2.44 -2.80 -3.84
CA GLY A 69 1.63 -3.28 -2.71
C GLY A 69 0.49 -2.35 -2.33
N ASP A 70 -0.29 -2.74 -1.32
CA ASP A 70 -1.55 -2.08 -0.99
C ASP A 70 -1.37 -0.75 -0.25
N ALA A 71 -2.23 0.21 -0.54
CA ALA A 71 -2.30 1.50 0.15
C ALA A 71 -3.26 1.49 1.36
N SER A 72 -4.02 0.41 1.51
CA SER A 72 -5.00 0.21 2.58
C SER A 72 -4.90 -1.21 3.11
N GLU A 73 -5.07 -1.36 4.42
CA GLU A 73 -5.09 -2.65 5.10
C GLU A 73 -6.27 -2.71 6.05
N SER A 74 -6.84 -3.90 6.20
CA SER A 74 -8.00 -4.18 7.04
C SER A 74 -7.74 -5.42 7.89
N GLN A 75 -8.10 -5.36 9.17
CA GLN A 75 -7.96 -6.48 10.10
C GLN A 75 -9.12 -6.57 11.07
N ALA A 76 -9.35 -7.77 11.60
CA ALA A 76 -10.33 -7.97 12.67
C ALA A 76 -9.90 -7.24 13.94
N CYS A 77 -10.87 -6.65 14.63
CA CYS A 77 -10.72 -6.08 15.96
C CYS A 77 -11.78 -6.67 16.91
N SER A 78 -11.39 -6.78 18.18
CA SER A 78 -12.26 -7.25 19.26
C SER A 78 -12.54 -6.07 20.17
N THR A 79 -13.81 -5.72 20.31
CA THR A 79 -14.25 -4.73 21.29
C THR A 79 -14.88 -5.45 22.45
N THR A 80 -14.09 -5.62 23.53
CA THR A 80 -14.51 -6.13 24.85
C THR A 80 -15.25 -7.47 24.80
N ASP A 81 -15.46 -8.13 25.95
CA ASP A 81 -16.31 -9.35 25.99
C ASP A 81 -17.81 -9.00 25.91
N ASP A 82 -18.13 -7.83 25.35
CA ASP A 82 -19.48 -7.29 25.29
C ASP A 82 -20.32 -8.05 24.26
N ILE A 83 -21.47 -8.56 24.72
CA ILE A 83 -22.39 -9.34 23.91
C ILE A 83 -23.26 -8.40 23.09
N CYS A 84 -23.20 -8.51 21.77
CA CYS A 84 -24.15 -7.83 20.90
C CYS A 84 -25.58 -8.34 21.14
N LEU A 85 -26.50 -7.44 21.52
CA LEU A 85 -27.91 -7.76 21.77
C LEU A 85 -28.73 -7.93 20.48
N ALA A 86 -28.23 -7.41 19.36
CA ALA A 86 -28.84 -7.56 18.05
C ALA A 86 -28.28 -8.80 17.32
N PRO A 87 -29.06 -9.44 16.42
CA PRO A 87 -28.55 -10.51 15.57
C PRO A 87 -27.42 -9.96 14.70
N SER A 88 -26.17 -10.27 15.08
CA SER A 88 -25.01 -9.97 14.25
C SER A 88 -24.86 -11.06 13.19
N PRO A 89 -24.67 -10.70 11.90
CA PRO A 89 -24.19 -11.66 10.92
C PRO A 89 -22.85 -12.25 11.40
N SER A 90 -22.59 -13.51 11.06
CA SER A 90 -21.31 -14.15 11.35
C SER A 90 -20.19 -13.43 10.60
N CYS A 91 -19.07 -13.18 11.25
CA CYS A 91 -17.91 -12.52 10.65
C CYS A 91 -17.01 -13.46 9.86
N CYS A 92 -17.60 -14.56 9.41
CA CYS A 92 -16.97 -15.43 8.45
C CYS A 92 -17.04 -14.75 7.08
N PRO A 93 -15.92 -14.69 6.33
CA PRO A 93 -15.95 -14.21 4.95
C PRO A 93 -17.01 -14.98 4.17
N HIS A 94 -17.57 -14.41 3.10
CA HIS A 94 -18.71 -14.98 2.38
C HIS A 94 -18.54 -16.45 1.95
N THR A 95 -17.30 -16.92 1.79
CA THR A 95 -16.94 -18.30 1.47
C THR A 95 -17.04 -19.28 2.66
N TYR A 96 -17.09 -18.80 3.90
CA TYR A 96 -17.06 -19.62 5.12
C TYR A 96 -18.34 -19.44 5.94
N LYS A 97 -18.74 -20.47 6.68
CA LYS A 97 -19.86 -20.46 7.64
C LYS A 97 -19.37 -20.60 9.06
N LYS A 98 -20.12 -20.04 10.02
CA LYS A 98 -19.87 -20.23 11.45
C LYS A 98 -20.16 -21.70 11.82
N LYS A 99 -19.12 -22.45 12.17
CA LYS A 99 -19.18 -23.81 12.71
C LYS A 99 -18.81 -23.79 14.20
N ALA A 100 -19.28 -24.78 14.94
CA ALA A 100 -18.97 -24.95 16.35
C ALA A 100 -18.03 -26.15 16.52
N ASP A 101 -16.90 -25.94 17.19
CA ASP A 101 -16.08 -27.01 17.72
C ASP A 101 -16.59 -27.32 19.13
N ILE A 102 -17.27 -28.46 19.26
CA ILE A 102 -17.87 -28.90 20.52
C ILE A 102 -16.77 -29.33 21.52
N SER A 103 -15.66 -29.87 21.01
CA SER A 103 -14.56 -30.37 21.83
C SER A 103 -13.76 -29.22 22.45
N GLU A 104 -13.49 -28.18 21.65
CA GLU A 104 -12.77 -26.98 22.09
C GLU A 104 -13.69 -25.87 22.59
N LYS A 105 -15.01 -26.10 22.60
CA LYS A 105 -16.06 -25.14 22.99
C LYS A 105 -15.89 -23.77 22.33
N ARG A 106 -15.50 -23.74 21.06
CA ARG A 106 -15.26 -22.50 20.30
C ARG A 106 -16.04 -22.46 19.00
N PHE A 107 -16.31 -21.25 18.52
CA PHE A 107 -16.81 -21.05 17.16
C PHE A 107 -15.64 -20.77 16.21
N TYR A 108 -15.71 -21.29 14.99
CA TYR A 108 -14.73 -21.06 13.94
C TYR A 108 -15.42 -20.90 12.58
N CYS A 109 -14.72 -20.31 11.62
CA CYS A 109 -15.18 -20.22 10.25
C CYS A 109 -14.69 -21.43 9.46
N GLY A 110 -15.62 -22.21 8.89
CA GLY A 110 -15.30 -23.40 8.08
C GLY A 110 -15.97 -23.35 6.72
N LEU A 111 -15.32 -23.93 5.71
CA LEU A 111 -15.96 -24.23 4.42
C LEU A 111 -17.07 -25.25 4.65
N GLU A 112 -18.15 -25.20 3.87
CA GLU A 112 -19.24 -26.19 3.97
C GLU A 112 -18.73 -27.62 3.78
#